data_AF-Q9YBL7-F1
#
_entry.id   AF-Q9YBL7-F1
#
_cell.length_a   1.000
_cell.length_b   1.000
_cell.length_c   1.000
_cell.angle_alpha   90.00
_cell.angle_beta   90.00
_cell.angle_gamma   90.00
#
_symmetry.space_group_name_H-M   'P 1'
#
loop_
_entity.id
_entity.type
_entity.pdbx_description
1 polymer ?
#
loop_
_entity_poly.entity_id
_entity_poly.type
_entity_poly.pdbx_seq_one_letter_code
_entity_poly.pdbx_strand_id
1 'polypeptide(L)'
;MSLTAESVKGFFREYLRYPIGIVGLILFVILLFMAVSFEIYGDQEAIRNWFTNTQYFEDYPKTVPPCWFEELRGRNPTPTLVLKADDPETSQLLAEKLRASVVRGDEGYVRLIINMEFDVTGNKPPVDVYSTLFMAYNVTEGFMYVEKIYLERPDGSEFVFVEKKEGPQLPVVGGLPAQLQQPGVRIDSVFPGMPLKKLKGSSVSFSLKSMATSQSLLQRFVIPSLQEQGVDVSQVGFGNIATNLYKAIFSTDPVNSLVTGSFDVLNGTYRLNIIFLAQEAEIDVQPEKLVVKGSCYGLLGTDDQGRDLFQGLLYGTRWALIVGLLTSAITVVFGSLYGIVSGYLGGIADEVMLRFAQIIYSLPALPLLILFAAIIGGNIWVIIFLIVAFSWPGIAFVTRSMAFQIKSEPYVEAAIASGAGTVRIVLLYLAPQVLPYMFASMALSVPGAVIAEASLSFLNLGDPDLVTWGKILFEAQDAGAALNGYWWWVIPPGLAIAVVGMTFVFIGNALDAILNPKLKR
;
A
#
# COMPACT_ATOMS: atom_id res chain seq x y z
N MET A 1 -41.65 -7.08 -26.36
CA MET A 1 -40.53 -7.86 -26.97
C MET A 1 -40.37 -9.13 -26.14
N SER A 2 -40.81 -10.29 -26.63
CA SER A 2 -40.51 -11.55 -25.94
C SER A 2 -39.00 -11.79 -26.05
N LEU A 3 -38.30 -11.93 -24.92
CA LEU A 3 -36.90 -12.31 -24.86
C LEU A 3 -36.77 -13.77 -25.29
N THR A 4 -36.84 -14.04 -26.60
CA THR A 4 -36.50 -15.35 -27.16
C THR A 4 -34.97 -15.50 -27.16
N ALA A 5 -34.47 -16.73 -27.07
CA ALA A 5 -33.03 -17.00 -27.16
C ALA A 5 -32.40 -16.45 -28.47
N GLU A 6 -33.22 -16.31 -29.52
CA GLU A 6 -32.84 -15.74 -30.80
C GLU A 6 -32.65 -14.21 -30.74
N SER A 7 -33.48 -13.51 -29.97
CA SER A 7 -33.36 -12.07 -29.70
C SER A 7 -32.07 -11.74 -28.95
N VAL A 8 -31.74 -12.53 -27.92
CA VAL A 8 -30.50 -12.35 -27.14
C VAL A 8 -29.26 -12.61 -28.01
N LYS A 9 -29.26 -13.69 -28.81
CA LYS A 9 -28.16 -13.97 -29.76
C LYS A 9 -28.01 -12.87 -30.81
N GLY A 10 -29.12 -12.32 -31.30
CA GLY A 10 -29.13 -11.19 -32.22
C GLY A 10 -28.49 -9.95 -31.62
N PHE A 11 -28.88 -9.61 -30.39
CA PHE A 11 -28.32 -8.48 -29.64
C PHE A 11 -26.80 -8.59 -29.46
N PHE A 12 -26.29 -9.72 -28.97
CA PHE A 12 -24.84 -9.90 -28.79
C PHE A 12 -24.08 -9.85 -30.11
N ARG A 13 -24.66 -10.38 -31.20
CA ARG A 13 -24.05 -10.29 -32.53
C ARG A 13 -23.98 -8.83 -33.02
N GLU A 14 -24.98 -8.02 -32.71
CA GLU A 14 -24.97 -6.59 -33.02
C GLU A 14 -23.98 -5.82 -32.13
N TYR A 15 -23.91 -6.16 -30.84
CA TYR A 15 -22.95 -5.57 -29.91
C TYR A 15 -21.50 -5.78 -30.33
N LEU A 16 -21.16 -7.00 -30.73
CA LEU A 16 -19.83 -7.34 -31.23
C LEU A 16 -19.46 -6.67 -32.56
N ARG A 17 -20.33 -5.85 -33.16
CA ARG A 17 -19.97 -5.00 -34.30
C ARG A 17 -19.39 -3.65 -33.89
N TYR A 18 -19.55 -3.23 -32.63
CA TYR A 18 -19.06 -1.95 -32.14
C TYR A 18 -17.65 -2.11 -31.55
N PRO A 19 -16.59 -1.58 -32.18
CA PRO A 19 -15.21 -1.78 -31.71
C PRO A 19 -14.99 -1.28 -30.27
N ILE A 20 -15.60 -0.14 -29.93
CA ILE A 20 -15.52 0.47 -28.60
C ILE A 20 -16.13 -0.49 -27.54
N GLY A 21 -17.26 -1.12 -27.85
CA GLY A 21 -17.89 -2.10 -26.96
C GLY A 21 -17.02 -3.34 -26.72
N ILE A 22 -16.35 -3.85 -27.77
CA ILE A 22 -15.41 -4.97 -27.65
C ILE A 22 -14.24 -4.60 -26.74
N VAL A 23 -13.65 -3.41 -26.91
CA VAL A 23 -12.58 -2.93 -26.04
C VAL A 23 -13.06 -2.84 -24.59
N GLY A 24 -14.26 -2.30 -24.36
CA GLY A 24 -14.89 -2.28 -23.04
C GLY A 24 -15.05 -3.68 -22.44
N LEU A 25 -15.53 -4.66 -23.20
CA LEU A 25 -15.65 -6.05 -22.72
C LEU A 25 -14.30 -6.68 -22.38
N ILE A 26 -13.27 -6.45 -23.20
CA ILE A 26 -11.92 -6.98 -22.93
C ILE A 26 -11.39 -6.40 -21.62
N LEU A 27 -11.49 -5.07 -21.43
CA LEU A 27 -11.07 -4.43 -20.18
C LEU A 27 -11.87 -4.94 -18.98
N PHE A 28 -13.18 -5.17 -19.14
CA PHE A 28 -14.01 -5.73 -18.09
C PHE A 28 -13.58 -7.15 -17.70
N VAL A 29 -13.26 -8.00 -18.68
CA VAL A 29 -12.72 -9.35 -18.41
C VAL A 29 -11.38 -9.28 -17.70
N ILE A 30 -10.51 -8.34 -18.06
CA ILE A 30 -9.23 -8.11 -17.36
C ILE A 30 -9.49 -7.69 -15.90
N LEU A 31 -10.42 -6.78 -15.65
CA LEU A 31 -10.78 -6.35 -14.29
C LEU A 31 -11.38 -7.49 -13.46
N LEU A 32 -12.24 -8.32 -14.06
CA LEU A 32 -12.77 -9.52 -13.40
C LEU A 32 -11.66 -10.52 -13.07
N PHE A 33 -10.75 -10.77 -14.02
CA PHE A 33 -9.60 -11.62 -13.79
C PHE A 33 -8.74 -11.06 -12.65
N MET A 34 -8.47 -9.76 -12.64
CA MET A 34 -7.73 -9.07 -11.60
C MET A 34 -8.40 -9.23 -10.23
N ALA A 35 -9.72 -9.02 -10.14
CA ALA A 35 -10.49 -9.20 -8.90
C ALA A 35 -10.48 -10.63 -8.36
N VAL A 36 -10.51 -11.65 -9.25
CA VAL A 36 -10.45 -13.06 -8.84
C VAL A 36 -9.02 -13.51 -8.55
N SER A 37 -8.03 -12.99 -9.27
CA SER A 37 -6.63 -13.38 -9.14
C SER A 37 -6.07 -13.12 -7.74
N PHE A 38 -6.56 -12.10 -7.02
CA PHE A 38 -6.17 -11.86 -5.63
C PHE A 38 -6.55 -13.03 -4.72
N GLU A 39 -7.69 -13.68 -4.93
CA GLU A 39 -8.10 -14.81 -4.08
C GLU A 39 -7.19 -16.04 -4.27
N ILE A 40 -6.56 -16.15 -5.45
CA ILE A 40 -5.72 -17.29 -5.82
C ILE A 40 -4.25 -17.02 -5.48
N TYR A 41 -3.75 -15.83 -5.80
CA TYR A 41 -2.32 -15.47 -5.76
C TYR A 41 -2.00 -14.35 -4.77
N GLY A 42 -3.03 -13.70 -4.20
CA GLY A 42 -2.85 -12.57 -3.30
C GLY A 42 -2.39 -13.01 -1.92
N ASP A 43 -1.56 -12.18 -1.31
CA ASP A 43 -1.13 -12.38 0.07
C ASP A 43 -2.24 -11.93 1.03
N GLN A 44 -3.04 -12.91 1.47
CA GLN A 44 -4.15 -12.68 2.39
C GLN A 44 -3.69 -12.21 3.77
N GLU A 45 -2.48 -12.61 4.20
CA GLU A 45 -1.93 -12.20 5.48
C GLU A 45 -1.48 -10.74 5.45
N ALA A 46 -0.84 -10.33 4.35
CA ALA A 46 -0.53 -8.93 4.12
C ALA A 46 -1.79 -8.07 4.20
N ILE A 47 -2.89 -8.41 3.52
CA ILE A 47 -4.10 -7.60 3.60
C ILE A 47 -4.73 -7.61 5.00
N ARG A 48 -4.74 -8.76 5.70
CA ARG A 48 -5.26 -8.84 7.07
C ARG A 48 -4.49 -7.95 8.05
N ASN A 49 -3.18 -7.84 7.84
CA ASN A 49 -2.29 -7.02 8.67
C ASN A 49 -2.15 -5.57 8.19
N TRP A 50 -2.75 -5.20 7.05
CA TRP A 50 -2.51 -3.94 6.34
C TRP A 50 -2.68 -2.68 7.21
N PHE A 51 -3.69 -2.67 8.08
CA PHE A 51 -3.97 -1.56 9.00
C PHE A 51 -3.73 -1.92 10.48
N THR A 52 -3.72 -3.21 10.81
CA THR A 52 -3.75 -3.69 12.21
C THR A 52 -2.37 -4.00 12.76
N ASN A 53 -1.42 -4.41 11.92
CA ASN A 53 -0.10 -4.85 12.35
C ASN A 53 1.00 -4.35 11.40
N THR A 54 1.52 -3.15 11.70
CA THR A 54 2.63 -2.57 10.93
C THR A 54 3.94 -3.32 11.08
N GLN A 55 4.12 -4.10 12.15
CA GLN A 55 5.34 -4.91 12.35
C GLN A 55 5.46 -6.04 11.31
N TYR A 56 4.33 -6.50 10.76
CA TYR A 56 4.33 -7.51 9.70
C TYR A 56 5.18 -7.09 8.49
N PHE A 57 5.17 -5.80 8.14
CA PHE A 57 5.91 -5.25 7.00
C PHE A 57 7.28 -4.69 7.39
N GLU A 58 7.72 -4.85 8.64
CA GLU A 58 8.99 -4.30 9.12
C GLU A 58 10.17 -4.83 8.31
N ASP A 59 10.12 -6.07 7.82
CA ASP A 59 11.20 -6.68 7.05
C ASP A 59 11.27 -6.18 5.59
N TYR A 60 10.24 -5.50 5.09
CA TYR A 60 10.22 -5.00 3.73
C TYR A 60 10.89 -3.61 3.58
N PRO A 61 11.47 -3.33 2.40
CA PRO A 61 11.99 -2.00 2.10
C PRO A 61 10.83 -0.98 2.05
N LYS A 62 11.06 0.18 2.65
CA LYS A 62 10.07 1.26 2.72
C LYS A 62 10.32 2.28 1.61
N THR A 63 9.26 2.80 1.00
CA THR A 63 9.29 3.84 -0.04
C THR A 63 10.20 3.49 -1.21
N VAL A 64 10.20 2.24 -1.68
CA VAL A 64 11.04 1.83 -2.82
C VAL A 64 10.22 1.63 -4.09
N PRO A 65 10.78 1.99 -5.26
CA PRO A 65 10.12 1.79 -6.55
C PRO A 65 9.99 0.31 -6.95
N PRO A 66 9.20 0.02 -7.99
CA PRO A 66 9.21 -1.26 -8.65
C PRO A 66 10.59 -1.65 -9.19
N CYS A 67 10.93 -2.94 -9.13
CA CYS A 67 12.23 -3.40 -9.62
C CYS A 67 12.39 -3.25 -11.14
N TRP A 68 11.34 -3.52 -11.91
CA TRP A 68 11.37 -3.34 -13.37
C TRP A 68 11.65 -1.89 -13.79
N PHE A 69 11.25 -0.91 -12.97
CA PHE A 69 11.50 0.50 -13.27
C PHE A 69 12.97 0.88 -13.08
N GLU A 70 13.65 0.28 -12.10
CA GLU A 70 15.09 0.44 -11.96
C GLU A 70 15.82 -0.23 -13.12
N GLU A 71 15.41 -1.44 -13.51
CA GLU A 71 16.00 -2.18 -14.62
C GLU A 71 15.89 -1.41 -15.95
N LEU A 72 14.73 -0.82 -16.24
CA LEU A 72 14.54 0.06 -17.42
C LEU A 72 15.44 1.30 -17.41
N ARG A 73 15.88 1.77 -16.24
CA ARG A 73 16.86 2.87 -16.11
C ARG A 73 18.31 2.39 -16.21
N GLY A 74 18.54 1.13 -16.59
CA GLY A 74 19.87 0.51 -16.60
C GLY A 74 20.45 0.34 -15.20
N ARG A 75 19.58 0.27 -14.18
CA ARG A 75 19.99 0.05 -12.79
C ARG A 75 19.72 -1.38 -12.38
N ASN A 76 20.69 -1.97 -11.70
CA ASN A 76 20.57 -3.30 -11.11
C ASN A 76 20.61 -3.11 -9.59
N PRO A 77 19.46 -2.99 -8.92
CA PRO A 77 19.42 -2.77 -7.48
C PRO A 77 19.74 -4.06 -6.71
N THR A 78 20.39 -3.93 -5.54
CA THR A 78 20.52 -5.07 -4.62
C THR A 78 19.11 -5.59 -4.23
N PRO A 79 18.82 -6.89 -4.42
CA PRO A 79 17.52 -7.45 -4.10
C PRO A 79 17.27 -7.46 -2.60
N THR A 80 16.00 -7.50 -2.20
CA THR A 80 15.64 -7.70 -0.79
C THR A 80 15.89 -9.16 -0.42
N LEU A 81 16.66 -9.38 0.65
CA LEU A 81 16.91 -10.70 1.23
C LEU A 81 16.40 -10.70 2.66
N VAL A 82 15.52 -11.64 2.99
CA VAL A 82 14.99 -11.84 4.34
C VAL A 82 15.32 -13.27 4.74
N LEU A 83 16.18 -13.43 5.75
CA LEU A 83 16.54 -14.73 6.31
C LEU A 83 16.00 -14.81 7.72
N LYS A 84 15.25 -15.87 8.04
CA LYS A 84 14.67 -16.07 9.38
C LYS A 84 15.00 -17.46 9.91
N ALA A 85 15.17 -17.56 11.22
CA ALA A 85 15.52 -18.81 11.88
C ALA A 85 14.32 -19.77 12.01
N ASP A 86 13.10 -19.23 12.05
CA ASP A 86 11.85 -19.99 12.11
C ASP A 86 11.44 -20.59 10.76
N ASP A 87 12.01 -20.09 9.67
CA ASP A 87 11.76 -20.58 8.31
C ASP A 87 12.78 -21.66 7.89
N PRO A 88 12.34 -22.90 7.61
CA PRO A 88 13.22 -23.99 7.21
C PRO A 88 14.08 -23.70 5.98
N GLU A 89 13.57 -22.93 5.01
CA GLU A 89 14.28 -22.64 3.76
C GLU A 89 15.45 -21.69 3.97
N THR A 90 15.32 -20.73 4.89
CA THR A 90 16.31 -19.68 5.11
C THR A 90 17.21 -19.90 6.31
N SER A 91 16.83 -20.81 7.22
CA SER A 91 17.58 -21.13 8.46
C SER A 91 19.05 -21.54 8.22
N GLN A 92 19.34 -22.36 7.20
CA GLN A 92 20.71 -22.81 6.91
C GLN A 92 21.58 -21.64 6.41
N LEU A 93 21.05 -20.84 5.50
CA LEU A 93 21.74 -19.67 4.96
C LEU A 93 21.91 -18.58 6.02
N LEU A 94 20.94 -18.43 6.93
CA LEU A 94 21.06 -17.55 8.10
C LEU A 94 22.24 -17.96 8.98
N ALA A 95 22.36 -19.25 9.32
CA ALA A 95 23.47 -19.74 10.15
C ALA A 95 24.84 -19.55 9.48
N GLU A 96 24.90 -19.59 8.15
CA GLU A 96 26.12 -19.31 7.39
C GLU A 96 26.50 -17.82 7.44
N LYS A 97 25.52 -16.94 7.19
CA LYS A 97 25.69 -15.49 7.03
C LYS A 97 25.62 -14.69 8.34
N LEU A 98 25.05 -15.23 9.40
CA LEU A 98 24.98 -14.60 10.73
C LEU A 98 25.56 -15.53 11.79
N ARG A 99 26.82 -15.29 12.14
CA ARG A 99 27.55 -16.09 13.12
C ARG A 99 27.73 -15.32 14.40
N ALA A 100 27.32 -15.90 15.52
CA ALA A 100 27.64 -15.41 16.85
C ALA A 100 28.60 -16.42 17.51
N SER A 101 29.70 -15.93 18.06
CA SER A 101 30.67 -16.75 18.77
C SER A 101 31.08 -16.09 20.07
N VAL A 102 31.34 -16.92 21.07
CA VAL A 102 31.67 -16.50 22.42
C VAL A 102 33.08 -16.98 22.73
N VAL A 103 34.02 -16.05 22.84
CA VAL A 103 35.42 -16.32 23.14
C VAL A 103 35.70 -15.95 24.59
N ARG A 104 36.10 -16.93 25.40
CA ARG A 104 36.49 -16.69 26.80
C ARG A 104 37.94 -16.20 26.83
N GLY A 105 38.16 -15.04 27.46
CA GLY A 105 39.50 -14.48 27.65
C GLY A 105 40.12 -14.91 28.99
N ASP A 106 41.42 -14.68 29.13
CA ASP A 106 42.21 -15.14 30.28
C ASP A 106 41.99 -14.32 31.57
N GLU A 107 41.29 -13.17 31.50
CA GLU A 107 41.14 -12.18 32.59
C GLU A 107 39.72 -12.13 33.20
N GLY A 108 38.91 -13.19 33.10
CA GLY A 108 37.53 -13.19 33.63
C GLY A 108 36.54 -12.35 32.78
N TYR A 109 36.87 -12.14 31.51
CA TYR A 109 36.02 -11.48 30.53
C TYR A 109 35.65 -12.43 29.38
N VAL A 110 34.49 -12.18 28.81
CA VAL A 110 33.98 -12.90 27.65
C VAL A 110 33.77 -11.91 26.51
N ARG A 111 34.30 -12.24 25.33
CA ARG A 111 34.05 -11.51 24.09
C ARG A 111 32.95 -12.22 23.30
N LEU A 112 31.85 -11.52 23.08
CA LEU A 112 30.82 -11.94 22.14
C LEU A 112 31.11 -11.28 20.79
N ILE A 113 31.38 -12.08 19.78
CA ILE A 113 31.69 -11.65 18.42
C ILE A 113 30.53 -12.04 17.52
N ILE A 114 29.85 -11.05 16.95
CA ILE A 114 28.79 -11.22 15.97
C ILE A 114 29.34 -10.80 14.61
N ASN A 115 29.30 -11.72 13.66
CA ASN A 115 29.69 -11.50 12.28
C ASN A 115 28.44 -11.65 11.38
N MET A 116 28.11 -10.58 10.68
CA MET A 116 27.05 -10.54 9.66
C MET A 116 27.69 -10.39 8.29
N GLU A 117 27.44 -11.34 7.40
CA GLU A 117 27.90 -11.32 6.03
C GLU A 117 26.73 -11.07 5.07
N PHE A 118 26.86 -10.06 4.21
CA PHE A 118 25.84 -9.74 3.21
C PHE A 118 26.47 -9.26 1.91
N ASP A 119 25.79 -9.57 0.80
CA ASP A 119 26.28 -9.26 -0.53
C ASP A 119 25.59 -7.99 -1.06
N VAL A 120 26.40 -7.06 -1.58
CA VAL A 120 25.92 -5.87 -2.26
C VAL A 120 26.20 -6.05 -3.75
N THR A 121 25.14 -6.00 -4.54
CA THR A 121 25.21 -6.22 -5.98
C THR A 121 24.58 -5.07 -6.75
N GLY A 122 25.22 -4.75 -7.87
CA GLY A 122 24.69 -3.85 -8.90
C GLY A 122 25.13 -2.40 -8.72
N ASN A 123 24.22 -1.44 -8.83
CA ASN A 123 24.57 -0.01 -8.83
C ASN A 123 23.73 0.85 -7.90
N LYS A 124 22.99 0.22 -6.98
CA LYS A 124 22.33 0.90 -5.87
C LYS A 124 22.52 0.11 -4.57
N PRO A 125 22.95 0.77 -3.48
CA PRO A 125 23.12 0.10 -2.20
C PRO A 125 21.77 -0.32 -1.60
N PRO A 126 21.76 -1.25 -0.64
CA PRO A 126 20.57 -1.56 0.13
C PRO A 126 20.04 -0.32 0.87
N VAL A 127 18.75 -0.33 1.19
CA VAL A 127 18.09 0.74 1.95
C VAL A 127 18.41 0.65 3.43
N ASP A 128 18.55 -0.57 3.94
CA ASP A 128 19.05 -0.88 5.27
C ASP A 128 19.57 -2.33 5.29
N VAL A 129 20.46 -2.63 6.23
CA VAL A 129 20.84 -3.99 6.59
C VAL A 129 20.72 -4.11 8.09
N TYR A 130 19.93 -5.05 8.56
CA TYR A 130 19.80 -5.29 9.99
C TYR A 130 19.64 -6.75 10.34
N SER A 131 20.05 -7.09 11.56
CA SER A 131 19.88 -8.43 12.11
C SER A 131 19.18 -8.37 13.45
N THR A 132 18.56 -9.48 13.85
CA THR A 132 18.03 -9.69 15.20
C THR A 132 18.63 -10.96 15.77
N LEU A 133 19.05 -10.89 17.04
CA LEU A 133 19.66 -11.98 17.78
C LEU A 133 18.93 -12.14 19.12
N PHE A 134 18.61 -13.38 19.47
CA PHE A 134 18.14 -13.73 20.80
C PHE A 134 19.34 -13.90 21.73
N MET A 135 19.29 -13.27 22.90
CA MET A 135 20.33 -13.43 23.92
C MET A 135 19.77 -14.07 25.18
N ALA A 136 20.36 -15.20 25.56
CA ALA A 136 20.16 -15.85 26.84
C ALA A 136 21.49 -15.89 27.62
N TYR A 137 21.43 -15.73 28.93
CA TYR A 137 22.62 -15.85 29.76
C TYR A 137 22.27 -16.25 31.19
N ASN A 138 23.25 -16.84 31.89
CA ASN A 138 23.06 -17.39 33.23
C ASN A 138 23.30 -16.38 34.36
N VAL A 139 24.04 -15.29 34.13
CA VAL A 139 24.37 -14.27 35.14
C VAL A 139 23.41 -13.06 35.09
N THR A 140 22.82 -12.66 36.21
CA THR A 140 21.91 -11.50 36.31
C THR A 140 22.57 -10.18 36.73
N GLU A 141 23.84 -10.22 37.13
CA GLU A 141 24.60 -9.05 37.58
C GLU A 141 25.84 -8.87 36.71
N GLY A 142 25.99 -7.69 36.10
CA GLY A 142 27.11 -7.38 35.22
C GLY A 142 26.70 -6.45 34.10
N PHE A 143 27.71 -6.02 33.34
CA PHE A 143 27.53 -5.08 32.25
C PHE A 143 28.18 -5.63 30.98
N MET A 144 27.51 -5.39 29.86
CA MET A 144 28.04 -5.61 28.52
C MET A 144 28.35 -4.28 27.86
N TYR A 145 29.51 -4.17 27.22
CA TYR A 145 29.97 -2.97 26.52
C TYR A 145 30.30 -3.31 25.08
N VAL A 146 30.05 -2.37 24.18
CA VAL A 146 30.60 -2.45 22.83
C VAL A 146 32.10 -2.16 22.90
N GLU A 147 32.90 -3.13 22.47
CA GLU A 147 34.36 -2.99 22.31
C GLU A 147 34.66 -2.36 20.95
N LYS A 148 34.15 -2.96 19.87
CA LYS A 148 34.35 -2.50 18.49
C LYS A 148 33.14 -2.84 17.61
N ILE A 149 32.73 -1.90 16.76
CA ILE A 149 31.78 -2.11 15.66
C ILE A 149 32.43 -1.58 14.40
N TYR A 150 32.59 -2.43 13.41
CA TYR A 150 33.21 -2.06 12.14
C TYR A 150 32.66 -2.90 10.99
N LEU A 151 32.68 -2.32 9.80
CA LEU A 151 32.30 -2.98 8.57
C LEU A 151 33.53 -3.17 7.68
N GLU A 152 33.83 -4.42 7.35
CA GLU A 152 34.83 -4.77 6.35
C GLU A 152 34.20 -4.66 4.97
N ARG A 153 34.83 -3.89 4.09
CA ARG A 153 34.41 -3.66 2.71
C ARG A 153 35.10 -4.67 1.78
N PRO A 154 34.56 -4.93 0.57
CA PRO A 154 35.15 -5.85 -0.40
C PRO A 154 36.58 -5.51 -0.84
N ASP A 155 36.98 -4.23 -0.76
CA ASP A 155 38.32 -3.74 -1.08
C ASP A 155 39.34 -3.96 0.05
N GLY A 156 38.93 -4.59 1.16
CA GLY A 156 39.74 -4.85 2.34
C GLY A 156 39.85 -3.68 3.31
N SER A 157 39.21 -2.54 3.02
CA SER A 157 39.15 -1.42 3.94
C SER A 157 38.10 -1.62 5.04
N GLU A 158 38.35 -1.01 6.21
CA GLU A 158 37.44 -1.07 7.36
C GLU A 158 36.77 0.29 7.60
N PHE A 159 35.45 0.26 7.78
CA PHE A 159 34.68 1.40 8.23
C PHE A 159 34.31 1.22 9.70
N VAL A 160 34.91 2.01 10.60
CA VAL A 160 34.75 1.86 12.05
C VAL A 160 33.63 2.77 12.56
N PHE A 161 32.60 2.18 13.15
CA PHE A 161 31.49 2.91 13.78
C PHE A 161 31.73 3.20 15.25
N VAL A 162 32.36 2.24 15.95
CA VAL A 162 32.71 2.34 17.36
C VAL A 162 34.03 1.62 17.56
N GLU A 163 34.97 2.25 18.24
CA GLU A 163 36.19 1.60 18.70
C GLU A 163 36.62 2.24 20.02
N LYS A 164 36.65 1.44 21.09
CA LYS A 164 37.10 1.90 22.41
C LYS A 164 38.60 1.65 22.54
N LYS A 165 39.40 2.73 22.48
CA LYS A 165 40.88 2.65 22.50
C LYS A 165 41.50 2.47 23.89
N GLU A 166 40.81 2.87 24.95
CA GLU A 166 41.25 2.64 26.33
C GLU A 166 40.69 1.31 26.84
N GLY A 167 41.58 0.42 27.31
CA GLY A 167 41.22 -0.87 27.94
C GLY A 167 40.22 -0.71 29.10
N PRO A 168 39.60 -1.80 29.57
CA PRO A 168 38.37 -1.74 30.34
C PRO A 168 38.54 -1.03 31.70
N GLN A 169 38.20 0.26 31.78
CA GLN A 169 37.66 0.83 33.03
C GLN A 169 36.17 0.48 33.08
N LEU A 170 35.88 -0.72 33.57
CA LEU A 170 34.53 -1.07 33.99
C LEU A 170 34.24 -0.29 35.28
N PRO A 171 33.21 0.57 35.34
CA PRO A 171 32.85 1.24 36.57
C PRO A 171 32.58 0.19 37.66
N VAL A 172 33.28 0.33 38.78
CA VAL A 172 32.94 -0.36 40.03
C VAL A 172 31.51 0.03 40.41
N VAL A 173 30.71 -1.00 40.69
CA VAL A 173 29.32 -1.00 41.18
C VAL A 173 28.84 0.37 41.72
N GLY A 174 27.88 0.99 41.02
CA GLY A 174 27.30 2.27 41.43
C GLY A 174 26.17 2.79 40.54
N GLY A 175 25.04 2.07 40.46
CA GLY A 175 23.70 2.61 40.14
C GLY A 175 23.41 3.11 38.70
N LEU A 176 22.43 2.49 38.03
CA LEU A 176 21.84 3.01 36.78
C LEU A 176 20.99 4.27 37.02
N PRO A 177 20.95 5.25 36.10
CA PRO A 177 19.94 6.30 36.08
C PRO A 177 18.51 5.71 36.02
N ALA A 178 17.60 6.25 36.83
CA ALA A 178 16.24 5.74 37.03
C ALA A 178 15.39 5.60 35.74
N GLN A 179 15.75 6.33 34.67
CA GLN A 179 15.03 6.32 33.39
C GLN A 179 15.13 5.00 32.62
N LEU A 180 16.18 4.20 32.84
CA LEU A 180 16.38 2.95 32.10
C LEU A 180 15.58 1.77 32.70
N GLN A 181 14.86 1.93 33.81
CA GLN A 181 14.23 0.83 34.57
C GLN A 181 12.80 0.47 34.14
N GLN A 182 12.27 1.03 33.05
CA GLN A 182 10.89 0.76 32.59
C GLN A 182 10.84 -0.36 31.54
N PRO A 183 9.83 -1.28 31.58
CA PRO A 183 9.60 -2.29 30.54
C PRO A 183 9.12 -1.63 29.24
N GLY A 184 9.65 -2.08 28.08
CA GLY A 184 9.21 -1.62 26.75
C GLY A 184 10.10 -0.56 26.08
N VAL A 185 11.27 -0.26 26.62
CA VAL A 185 12.21 0.70 26.03
C VAL A 185 12.99 0.05 24.87
N ARG A 186 12.80 0.55 23.64
CA ARG A 186 13.71 0.30 22.52
C ARG A 186 15.08 0.90 22.90
N ILE A 187 16.11 0.06 22.97
CA ILE A 187 17.45 0.49 23.40
C ILE A 187 18.14 1.21 22.23
N ASP A 188 17.78 2.49 22.05
CA ASP A 188 18.60 3.44 21.30
C ASP A 188 19.56 4.12 22.29
N SER A 189 20.66 3.46 22.65
CA SER A 189 21.68 4.10 23.49
C SER A 189 23.07 3.73 23.00
N VAL A 190 23.91 4.74 22.80
CA VAL A 190 25.32 4.69 22.37
C VAL A 190 26.25 4.22 23.53
N PHE A 191 25.74 3.22 24.23
CA PHE A 191 26.20 2.38 25.33
C PHE A 191 27.20 2.99 26.35
N PRO A 192 26.71 3.69 27.40
CA PRO A 192 27.13 3.33 28.75
C PRO A 192 26.75 1.84 28.98
N GLY A 193 27.54 1.10 29.75
CA GLY A 193 27.38 -0.36 29.91
C GLY A 193 25.93 -0.81 30.05
N MET A 194 25.54 -1.82 29.28
CA MET A 194 24.17 -2.35 29.29
C MET A 194 23.97 -3.36 30.40
N PRO A 195 22.85 -3.21 31.13
CA PRO A 195 22.21 -4.20 31.95
C PRO A 195 22.27 -5.65 31.53
N LEU A 196 23.14 -6.52 32.05
CA LEU A 196 22.90 -7.97 31.93
C LEU A 196 21.68 -8.43 32.76
N LYS A 197 20.75 -7.56 33.14
CA LYS A 197 19.41 -7.97 33.63
C LYS A 197 18.31 -7.62 32.65
N LYS A 198 18.54 -6.59 31.83
CA LYS A 198 17.55 -6.05 30.87
C LYS A 198 17.58 -6.79 29.54
N LEU A 199 18.68 -7.49 29.27
CA LEU A 199 18.89 -8.22 28.04
C LEU A 199 18.48 -9.70 28.12
N LYS A 200 17.96 -10.17 29.26
CA LYS A 200 17.78 -11.61 29.53
C LYS A 200 16.52 -12.08 28.85
N GLY A 201 16.66 -12.99 27.88
CA GLY A 201 15.52 -13.50 27.11
C GLY A 201 14.89 -12.44 26.22
N SER A 202 15.68 -11.44 25.80
CA SER A 202 15.25 -10.39 24.87
C SER A 202 15.94 -10.53 23.54
N SER A 203 15.21 -10.24 22.47
CA SER A 203 15.76 -10.10 21.12
C SER A 203 16.37 -8.71 20.95
N VAL A 204 17.58 -8.64 20.41
CA VAL A 204 18.30 -7.38 20.14
C VAL A 204 18.53 -7.23 18.66
N SER A 205 18.19 -6.07 18.13
CA SER A 205 18.32 -5.76 16.71
C SER A 205 19.41 -4.73 16.44
N PHE A 206 20.15 -4.93 15.35
CA PHE A 206 21.25 -4.08 14.92
C PHE A 206 21.00 -3.58 13.51
N SER A 207 20.73 -2.28 13.32
CA SER A 207 20.55 -1.66 11.99
C SER A 207 21.79 -0.86 11.60
N LEU A 208 22.38 -1.22 10.46
CA LEU A 208 23.54 -0.52 9.91
C LEU A 208 23.20 0.93 9.56
N LYS A 209 22.00 1.19 9.02
CA LYS A 209 21.56 2.55 8.75
C LYS A 209 21.41 3.36 10.03
N SER A 210 20.77 2.80 11.07
CA SER A 210 20.63 3.46 12.37
C SER A 210 22.00 3.83 12.94
N MET A 211 22.99 2.92 12.86
CA MET A 211 24.36 3.19 13.31
C MET A 211 25.02 4.31 12.51
N ALA A 212 24.91 4.28 11.18
CA ALA A 212 25.50 5.28 10.30
C ALA A 212 24.85 6.68 10.42
N THR A 213 23.58 6.75 10.79
CA THR A 213 22.84 8.03 10.90
C THR A 213 22.72 8.53 12.34
N SER A 214 23.16 7.75 13.33
CA SER A 214 23.07 8.12 14.75
C SER A 214 23.98 9.30 15.07
N GLN A 215 23.38 10.44 15.43
CA GLN A 215 24.11 11.67 15.76
C GLN A 215 25.15 11.46 16.87
N SER A 216 24.82 10.65 17.88
CA SER A 216 25.70 10.39 19.02
C SER A 216 26.86 9.47 18.65
N LEU A 217 26.65 8.46 17.79
CA LEU A 217 27.76 7.65 17.25
C LEU A 217 28.66 8.48 16.34
N LEU A 218 28.05 9.28 15.47
CA LEU A 218 28.75 10.16 14.54
C LEU A 218 29.72 11.10 15.27
N GLN A 219 29.24 11.81 16.28
CA GLN A 219 30.03 12.79 17.02
C GLN A 219 31.10 12.14 17.90
N ARG A 220 30.79 11.00 18.52
CA ARG A 220 31.66 10.39 19.54
C ARG A 220 32.73 9.46 18.97
N PHE A 221 32.46 8.79 17.85
CA PHE A 221 33.31 7.71 17.34
C PHE A 221 33.64 7.86 15.87
N VAL A 222 32.63 8.07 15.01
CA VAL A 222 32.84 8.06 13.55
C VAL A 222 33.68 9.24 13.09
N ILE A 223 33.36 10.47 13.52
CA ILE A 223 34.09 11.68 13.11
C ILE A 223 35.56 11.63 13.53
N PRO A 224 35.91 11.32 14.80
CA PRO A 224 37.30 11.13 15.18
C PRO A 224 38.02 10.06 14.34
N SER A 225 37.35 8.93 14.06
CA SER A 225 37.93 7.87 13.23
C SER A 225 38.20 8.34 11.79
N LEU A 226 37.28 9.09 11.19
CA LEU A 226 37.46 9.68 9.86
C LEU A 226 38.63 10.68 9.83
N GLN A 227 38.78 11.52 10.86
CA GLN A 227 39.90 12.47 10.97
C GLN A 227 41.25 11.75 11.06
N GLU A 228 41.32 10.65 11.82
CA GLU A 228 42.53 9.82 11.90
C GLU A 228 42.86 9.11 10.59
N GLN A 229 41.83 8.76 9.79
CA GLN A 229 41.99 8.26 8.43
C GLN A 229 42.35 9.36 7.41
N GLY A 230 42.57 10.60 7.86
CA GLY A 230 43.01 11.72 7.03
C GLY A 230 41.88 12.47 6.30
N VAL A 231 40.62 12.22 6.66
CA VAL A 231 39.46 12.93 6.09
C VAL A 231 39.32 14.30 6.74
N ASP A 232 39.37 15.37 5.95
CA ASP A 232 39.16 16.74 6.44
C ASP A 232 37.66 17.03 6.67
N VAL A 233 37.19 16.65 7.86
CA VAL A 233 35.79 16.83 8.30
C VAL A 233 35.34 18.30 8.27
N SER A 234 36.27 19.26 8.36
CA SER A 234 35.94 20.68 8.31
C SER A 234 35.46 21.12 6.92
N GLN A 235 36.01 20.49 5.86
CA GLN A 235 35.59 20.74 4.48
C GLN A 235 34.33 19.98 4.10
N VAL A 236 34.16 18.75 4.59
CA VAL A 236 32.95 17.94 4.31
C VAL A 236 31.71 18.53 5.00
N GLY A 237 31.84 18.95 6.25
CA GLY A 237 30.75 19.48 7.07
C GLY A 237 29.89 18.37 7.70
N PHE A 238 29.51 18.57 8.97
CA PHE A 238 28.76 17.59 9.76
C PHE A 238 27.43 17.14 9.10
N GLY A 239 26.67 18.09 8.53
CA GLY A 239 25.37 17.80 7.91
C GLY A 239 25.47 16.86 6.70
N ASN A 240 26.52 17.01 5.89
CA ASN A 240 26.78 16.13 4.75
C ASN A 240 27.18 14.73 5.22
N ILE A 241 28.05 14.63 6.25
CA ILE A 241 28.41 13.34 6.85
C ILE A 241 27.16 12.64 7.38
N ALA A 242 26.34 13.32 8.18
CA ALA A 242 25.13 12.73 8.75
C ALA A 242 24.13 12.23 7.69
N THR A 243 24.09 12.87 6.52
CA THR A 243 23.16 12.53 5.44
C THR A 243 23.72 11.47 4.48
N ASN A 244 25.01 11.53 4.18
CA ASN A 244 25.64 10.75 3.11
C ASN A 244 26.40 9.53 3.63
N LEU A 245 26.70 9.45 4.93
CA LEU A 245 27.56 8.40 5.47
C LEU A 245 27.09 7.00 5.11
N TYR A 246 25.79 6.73 5.30
CA TYR A 246 25.23 5.42 5.01
C TYR A 246 25.51 4.96 3.58
N LYS A 247 25.38 5.88 2.61
CA LYS A 247 25.64 5.59 1.20
C LYS A 247 27.14 5.54 0.89
N ALA A 248 27.95 6.38 1.55
CA ALA A 248 29.39 6.45 1.36
C ALA A 248 30.10 5.14 1.75
N ILE A 249 29.57 4.40 2.73
CA ILE A 249 30.05 3.06 3.13
C ILE A 249 30.09 2.08 1.93
N PHE A 250 29.11 2.21 1.03
CA PHE A 250 28.96 1.38 -0.15
C PHE A 250 29.60 1.99 -1.40
N SER A 251 30.23 3.16 -1.31
CA SER A 251 30.84 3.82 -2.45
C SER A 251 32.21 3.25 -2.79
N THR A 252 32.65 3.27 -4.05
CA THR A 252 34.06 3.02 -4.43
C THR A 252 34.99 4.14 -3.96
N ASP A 253 34.48 5.36 -3.79
CA ASP A 253 35.22 6.52 -3.27
C ASP A 253 34.43 7.17 -2.11
N PRO A 254 34.59 6.66 -0.88
CA PRO A 254 33.82 7.13 0.28
C PRO A 254 34.02 8.62 0.58
N VAL A 255 35.24 9.16 0.41
CA VAL A 255 35.56 10.55 0.79
C VAL A 255 34.86 11.53 -0.13
N ASN A 256 34.98 11.33 -1.44
CA ASN A 256 34.30 12.19 -2.41
C ASN A 256 32.78 12.07 -2.28
N SER A 257 32.28 10.86 -2.04
CA SER A 257 30.86 10.59 -1.82
C SER A 257 30.26 11.31 -0.61
N LEU A 258 31.02 11.50 0.46
CA LEU A 258 30.57 12.29 1.62
C LEU A 258 30.34 13.76 1.25
N VAL A 259 31.18 14.32 0.37
CA VAL A 259 31.15 15.73 -0.04
C VAL A 259 30.09 15.98 -1.12
N THR A 260 30.12 15.19 -2.19
CA THR A 260 29.32 15.43 -3.39
C THR A 260 27.95 14.78 -3.35
N GLY A 261 27.78 13.73 -2.54
CA GLY A 261 26.58 12.90 -2.55
C GLY A 261 26.41 12.07 -3.83
N SER A 262 27.45 11.96 -4.69
CA SER A 262 27.46 10.96 -5.77
C SER A 262 28.10 9.67 -5.28
N PHE A 263 27.58 8.52 -5.71
CA PHE A 263 28.05 7.22 -5.23
C PHE A 263 28.06 6.22 -6.38
N ASP A 264 29.22 5.63 -6.64
CA ASP A 264 29.37 4.43 -7.44
C ASP A 264 29.49 3.24 -6.49
N VAL A 265 28.66 2.22 -6.65
CA VAL A 265 28.57 1.13 -5.66
C VAL A 265 29.77 0.19 -5.78
N LEU A 266 30.47 -0.02 -4.67
CA LEU A 266 31.47 -1.06 -4.53
C LEU A 266 30.76 -2.40 -4.33
N ASN A 267 30.78 -3.23 -5.38
CA ASN A 267 30.15 -4.55 -5.33
C ASN A 267 31.03 -5.57 -4.62
N GLY A 268 30.38 -6.51 -3.93
CA GLY A 268 31.04 -7.63 -3.28
C GLY A 268 30.42 -7.95 -1.93
N THR A 269 31.13 -8.78 -1.17
CA THR A 269 30.70 -9.25 0.14
C THR A 269 31.19 -8.31 1.23
N TYR A 270 30.26 -7.84 2.05
CA TYR A 270 30.51 -6.99 3.19
C TYR A 270 30.36 -7.79 4.48
N ARG A 271 31.19 -7.48 5.48
CA ARG A 271 31.11 -8.12 6.81
C ARG A 271 30.97 -7.09 7.91
N LEU A 272 29.82 -7.06 8.56
CA LEU A 272 29.58 -6.23 9.74
C LEU A 272 29.94 -7.03 10.99
N ASN A 273 30.96 -6.56 11.70
CA ASN A 273 31.48 -7.17 12.91
C ASN A 273 31.08 -6.32 14.12
N ILE A 274 30.48 -6.97 15.11
CA ILE A 274 30.10 -6.35 16.39
C ILE A 274 30.75 -7.17 17.49
N ILE A 275 31.62 -6.53 18.27
CA ILE A 275 32.36 -7.14 19.37
C ILE A 275 31.89 -6.51 20.66
N PHE A 276 31.33 -7.35 21.53
CA PHE A 276 30.96 -6.99 22.89
C PHE A 276 31.92 -7.59 23.90
N LEU A 277 32.22 -6.81 24.93
CA LEU A 277 32.95 -7.25 26.11
C LEU A 277 31.96 -7.36 27.28
N ALA A 278 31.90 -8.53 27.91
CA ALA A 278 31.08 -8.80 29.09
C ALA A 278 31.93 -9.41 30.22
N GLN A 279 31.51 -9.20 31.46
CA GLN A 279 32.03 -9.93 32.62
C GLN A 279 31.62 -11.40 32.54
N GLU A 280 32.45 -12.29 33.09
CA GLU A 280 32.33 -13.75 33.05
C GLU A 280 30.88 -14.26 33.18
N ALA A 281 30.27 -14.56 32.03
CA ALA A 281 28.90 -15.05 31.92
C ALA A 281 28.83 -16.14 30.85
N GLU A 282 28.01 -17.17 31.07
CA GLU A 282 27.62 -18.03 29.95
C GLU A 282 26.56 -17.28 29.17
N ILE A 283 26.95 -16.83 27.98
CA ILE A 283 26.07 -16.15 27.03
C ILE A 283 25.79 -17.14 25.91
N ASP A 284 24.52 -17.44 25.72
CA ASP A 284 23.99 -18.12 24.54
C ASP A 284 23.36 -17.08 23.62
N VAL A 285 23.77 -17.07 22.36
CA VAL A 285 23.30 -16.12 21.35
C VAL A 285 22.83 -16.88 20.15
N GLN A 286 21.56 -16.69 19.80
CA GLN A 286 20.92 -17.38 18.69
C GLN A 286 20.50 -16.37 17.63
N PRO A 287 20.96 -16.49 16.38
CA PRO A 287 20.45 -15.72 15.25
C PRO A 287 18.93 -15.91 15.12
N GLU A 288 18.16 -14.82 15.07
CA GLU A 288 16.72 -14.87 14.78
C GLU A 288 16.44 -14.48 13.32
N LYS A 289 17.02 -13.38 12.84
CA LYS A 289 16.86 -12.94 11.46
C LYS A 289 18.01 -12.06 10.97
N LEU A 290 18.22 -12.07 9.65
CA LEU A 290 19.08 -11.14 8.92
C LEU A 290 18.30 -10.62 7.71
N VAL A 291 18.23 -9.30 7.57
CA VAL A 291 17.44 -8.64 6.53
C VAL A 291 18.31 -7.62 5.80
N VAL A 292 18.46 -7.82 4.50
CA VAL A 292 19.03 -6.85 3.56
C VAL A 292 17.88 -6.25 2.80
N LYS A 293 17.52 -4.99 3.10
CA LYS A 293 16.42 -4.30 2.42
C LYS A 293 16.90 -3.79 1.07
N GLY A 294 16.32 -4.30 -0.01
CA GLY A 294 16.66 -3.88 -1.36
C GLY A 294 16.24 -2.44 -1.64
N SER A 295 16.74 -1.89 -2.74
CA SER A 295 16.38 -0.52 -3.19
C SER A 295 15.22 -0.48 -4.20
N CYS A 296 14.61 -1.62 -4.45
CA CYS A 296 13.36 -1.81 -5.19
C CYS A 296 12.57 -2.96 -4.56
N TYR A 297 11.28 -3.06 -4.88
CA TYR A 297 10.44 -4.18 -4.44
C TYR A 297 9.32 -4.48 -5.42
N GLY A 298 9.08 -5.77 -5.68
CA GLY A 298 7.89 -6.26 -6.40
C GLY A 298 7.58 -5.56 -7.73
N LEU A 299 6.29 -5.63 -8.10
CA LEU A 299 5.77 -5.07 -9.35
C LEU A 299 5.37 -3.60 -9.25
N LEU A 300 4.92 -3.12 -8.08
CA LEU A 300 4.49 -1.73 -7.91
C LEU A 300 5.27 -0.98 -6.82
N GLY A 301 6.32 -1.59 -6.24
CA GLY A 301 7.04 -0.98 -5.14
C GLY A 301 6.28 -1.05 -3.82
N THR A 302 6.77 -0.28 -2.85
CA THR A 302 6.20 -0.21 -1.51
C THR A 302 5.91 1.21 -1.09
N ASP A 303 5.07 1.32 -0.06
CA ASP A 303 4.78 2.56 0.64
C ASP A 303 5.73 2.83 1.83
N ASP A 304 5.42 3.86 2.62
CA ASP A 304 6.18 4.28 3.80
C ASP A 304 6.16 3.27 4.97
N GLN A 305 5.23 2.32 4.96
CA GLN A 305 5.17 1.22 5.90
C GLN A 305 5.86 -0.05 5.38
N GLY A 306 6.22 -0.09 4.09
CA GLY A 306 6.83 -1.26 3.44
C GLY A 306 5.79 -2.23 2.87
N ARG A 307 4.52 -1.82 2.77
CA ARG A 307 3.43 -2.65 2.23
C ARG A 307 3.57 -2.72 0.71
N ASP A 308 3.37 -3.92 0.15
CA ASP A 308 3.40 -4.12 -1.30
C ASP A 308 2.16 -3.51 -1.96
N LEU A 309 2.37 -2.45 -2.74
CA LEU A 309 1.31 -1.71 -3.40
C LEU A 309 0.60 -2.55 -4.48
N PHE A 310 1.25 -3.57 -5.03
CA PHE A 310 0.62 -4.49 -5.97
C PHE A 310 -0.49 -5.29 -5.31
N GLN A 311 -0.25 -5.80 -4.10
CA GLN A 311 -1.26 -6.55 -3.33
C GLN A 311 -2.45 -5.64 -2.99
N GLY A 312 -2.20 -4.41 -2.55
CA GLY A 312 -3.25 -3.43 -2.27
C GLY A 312 -4.08 -3.08 -3.51
N LEU A 313 -3.43 -2.87 -4.66
CA LEU A 313 -4.12 -2.56 -5.91
C LEU A 313 -5.00 -3.73 -6.39
N LEU A 314 -4.47 -4.95 -6.33
CA LEU A 314 -5.16 -6.17 -6.74
C LEU A 314 -6.38 -6.42 -5.85
N TYR A 315 -6.22 -6.35 -4.53
CA TYR A 315 -7.32 -6.45 -3.57
C TYR A 315 -8.39 -5.37 -3.79
N GLY A 316 -7.98 -4.11 -3.97
CA GLY A 316 -8.90 -2.99 -4.17
C GLY A 316 -9.80 -3.11 -5.40
N THR A 317 -9.40 -3.89 -6.40
CA THR A 317 -10.17 -4.11 -7.64
C THR A 317 -11.56 -4.66 -7.38
N ARG A 318 -11.68 -5.62 -6.45
CA ARG A 318 -12.97 -6.26 -6.13
C ARG A 318 -13.94 -5.25 -5.52
N TRP A 319 -13.44 -4.37 -4.66
CA TRP A 319 -14.24 -3.35 -3.99
C TRP A 319 -14.64 -2.24 -4.96
N ALA A 320 -13.75 -1.81 -5.84
CA ALA A 320 -14.08 -0.87 -6.91
C ALA A 320 -15.22 -1.41 -7.81
N LEU A 321 -15.16 -2.69 -8.20
CA LEU A 321 -16.21 -3.33 -8.99
C LEU A 321 -17.53 -3.49 -8.21
N ILE A 322 -17.48 -3.92 -6.94
CA ILE A 322 -18.67 -4.05 -6.09
C ILE A 322 -19.36 -2.70 -5.93
N VAL A 323 -18.63 -1.67 -5.51
CA VAL A 323 -19.17 -0.32 -5.32
C VAL A 323 -19.75 0.20 -6.63
N GLY A 324 -18.99 0.10 -7.72
CA GLY A 324 -19.42 0.57 -9.03
C GLY A 324 -20.69 -0.11 -9.53
N LEU A 325 -20.68 -1.44 -9.62
CA LEU A 325 -21.77 -2.24 -10.20
C LEU A 325 -23.01 -2.25 -9.32
N LEU A 326 -22.85 -2.48 -8.00
CA LEU A 326 -24.00 -2.59 -7.09
C LEU A 326 -24.72 -1.25 -6.95
N THR A 327 -23.97 -0.17 -6.73
CA THR A 327 -24.53 1.18 -6.61
C THR A 327 -25.28 1.56 -7.88
N SER A 328 -24.68 1.30 -9.05
CA SER A 328 -25.30 1.63 -10.34
C SER A 328 -26.55 0.82 -10.62
N ALA A 329 -26.53 -0.48 -10.34
CA ALA A 329 -27.68 -1.34 -10.50
C ALA A 329 -28.86 -0.87 -9.62
N ILE A 330 -28.62 -0.62 -8.33
CA ILE A 330 -29.67 -0.17 -7.41
C ILE A 330 -30.19 1.21 -7.81
N THR A 331 -29.29 2.15 -8.09
CA THR A 331 -29.64 3.53 -8.48
C THR A 331 -30.51 3.55 -9.72
N VAL A 332 -30.12 2.79 -10.75
CA VAL A 332 -30.88 2.76 -12.01
C VAL A 332 -32.20 2.03 -11.85
N VAL A 333 -32.24 0.89 -11.15
CA VAL A 333 -33.52 0.18 -10.92
C VAL A 333 -34.49 1.08 -10.14
N PHE A 334 -34.03 1.65 -9.03
CA PHE A 334 -34.87 2.51 -8.20
C PHE A 334 -35.32 3.78 -8.93
N GLY A 335 -34.38 4.51 -9.54
CA GLY A 335 -34.69 5.73 -10.29
C GLY A 335 -35.62 5.45 -11.47
N SER A 336 -35.44 4.32 -12.17
CA SER A 336 -36.29 3.95 -13.30
C SER A 336 -37.70 3.63 -12.86
N LEU A 337 -37.88 2.82 -11.80
CA LEU A 337 -39.19 2.52 -11.25
C LEU A 337 -39.88 3.79 -10.75
N TYR A 338 -39.15 4.66 -10.05
CA TYR A 338 -39.67 5.94 -9.58
C TYR A 338 -40.17 6.81 -10.74
N GLY A 339 -39.35 7.00 -11.77
CA GLY A 339 -39.70 7.83 -12.92
C GLY A 339 -40.84 7.23 -13.76
N ILE A 340 -40.86 5.92 -13.97
CA ILE A 340 -41.95 5.23 -14.69
C ILE A 340 -43.28 5.42 -13.96
N VAL A 341 -43.29 5.24 -12.63
CA VAL A 341 -44.51 5.42 -11.82
C VAL A 341 -44.96 6.88 -11.86
N SER A 342 -44.04 7.84 -11.68
CA SER A 342 -44.34 9.27 -11.76
C SER A 342 -44.97 9.63 -13.11
N GLY A 343 -44.33 9.22 -14.21
CA GLY A 343 -44.79 9.52 -15.56
C GLY A 343 -46.11 8.83 -15.92
N TYR A 344 -46.36 7.64 -15.38
CA TYR A 344 -47.62 6.95 -15.59
C TYR A 344 -48.79 7.62 -14.84
N LEU A 345 -48.61 7.98 -13.56
CA LEU A 345 -49.69 8.52 -12.73
C LEU A 345 -50.18 9.89 -13.24
N GLY A 346 -49.26 10.79 -13.60
CA GLY A 346 -49.60 12.16 -13.99
C GLY A 346 -50.29 12.97 -12.87
N GLY A 347 -50.79 14.15 -13.22
CA GLY A 347 -51.53 15.02 -12.30
C GLY A 347 -50.74 15.44 -11.06
N ILE A 348 -51.42 15.53 -9.92
CA ILE A 348 -50.83 16.00 -8.65
C ILE A 348 -49.80 14.99 -8.11
N ALA A 349 -50.04 13.69 -8.26
CA ALA A 349 -49.13 12.66 -7.76
C ALA A 349 -47.76 12.74 -8.45
N ASP A 350 -47.77 12.89 -9.78
CA ASP A 350 -46.55 13.13 -10.55
C ASP A 350 -45.85 14.42 -10.14
N GLU A 351 -46.60 15.52 -9.97
CA GLU A 351 -46.03 16.80 -9.54
C GLU A 351 -45.33 16.67 -8.18
N VAL A 352 -45.96 16.03 -7.19
CA VAL A 352 -45.35 15.81 -5.86
C VAL A 352 -44.08 14.95 -5.94
N MET A 353 -44.13 13.85 -6.71
CA MET A 353 -42.98 12.97 -6.90
C MET A 353 -41.82 13.70 -7.61
N LEU A 354 -42.13 14.45 -8.67
CA LEU A 354 -41.15 15.25 -9.39
C LEU A 354 -40.51 16.30 -8.48
N ARG A 355 -41.30 16.99 -7.65
CA ARG A 355 -40.79 17.99 -6.70
C ARG A 355 -39.85 17.36 -5.68
N PHE A 356 -40.19 16.19 -5.14
CA PHE A 356 -39.31 15.46 -4.23
C PHE A 356 -37.98 15.11 -4.90
N ALA A 357 -38.01 14.54 -6.10
CA ALA A 357 -36.79 14.21 -6.85
C ALA A 357 -35.95 15.45 -7.18
N GLN A 358 -36.58 16.57 -7.54
CA GLN A 358 -35.90 17.84 -7.78
C GLN A 358 -35.22 18.40 -6.54
N ILE A 359 -35.85 18.29 -5.36
CA ILE A 359 -35.24 18.69 -4.09
C ILE A 359 -33.97 17.87 -3.86
N ILE A 360 -34.04 16.54 -3.96
CA ILE A 360 -32.86 15.68 -3.79
C ILE A 360 -31.76 16.02 -4.80
N TYR A 361 -32.11 16.19 -6.08
CA TYR A 361 -31.15 16.51 -7.15
C TYR A 361 -30.48 17.88 -6.97
N SER A 362 -31.17 18.82 -6.32
CA SER A 362 -30.62 20.16 -6.04
C SER A 362 -29.56 20.16 -4.94
N LEU A 363 -29.50 19.08 -4.13
CA LEU A 363 -28.52 18.95 -3.06
C LEU A 363 -27.14 18.60 -3.62
N PRO A 364 -26.05 19.22 -3.12
CA PRO A 364 -24.72 18.87 -3.56
C PRO A 364 -24.32 17.50 -2.96
N ALA A 365 -24.34 16.47 -3.80
CA ALA A 365 -24.15 15.09 -3.37
C ALA A 365 -22.84 14.88 -2.59
N LEU A 366 -21.69 15.30 -3.14
CA LEU A 366 -20.39 15.12 -2.50
C LEU A 366 -20.31 15.73 -1.08
N PRO A 367 -20.66 17.02 -0.85
CA PRO A 367 -20.73 17.57 0.50
C PRO A 367 -21.62 16.79 1.47
N LEU A 368 -22.77 16.28 1.02
CA LEU A 368 -23.63 15.45 1.86
C LEU A 368 -23.01 14.09 2.16
N LEU A 369 -22.39 13.45 1.17
CA LEU A 369 -21.67 12.19 1.37
C LEU A 369 -20.55 12.38 2.42
N ILE A 370 -19.79 13.46 2.33
CA ILE A 370 -18.75 13.82 3.31
C ILE A 370 -19.37 14.01 4.70
N LEU A 371 -20.45 14.80 4.81
CA LEU A 371 -21.13 15.06 6.07
C LEU A 371 -21.62 13.77 6.73
N PHE A 372 -22.31 12.91 5.98
CA PHE A 372 -22.86 11.67 6.53
C PHE A 372 -21.78 10.64 6.84
N ALA A 373 -20.75 10.50 5.99
CA ALA A 373 -19.63 9.61 6.26
C ALA A 373 -18.87 10.03 7.53
N ALA A 374 -18.70 11.33 7.76
CA ALA A 374 -18.05 11.86 8.97
C ALA A 374 -18.88 11.63 10.25
N ILE A 375 -20.22 11.67 10.17
CA ILE A 375 -21.11 11.50 11.33
C ILE A 375 -21.36 10.01 11.64
N ILE A 376 -21.68 9.22 10.61
CA ILE A 376 -22.07 7.81 10.76
C ILE A 376 -20.82 6.91 10.93
N GLY A 377 -19.68 7.35 10.38
CA GLY A 377 -18.46 6.57 10.29
C GLY A 377 -18.28 5.95 8.90
N GLY A 378 -17.02 5.68 8.57
CA GLY A 378 -16.64 5.05 7.31
C GLY A 378 -17.04 3.58 7.29
N ASN A 379 -18.00 3.22 6.44
CA ASN A 379 -18.37 1.84 6.15
C ASN A 379 -18.77 1.73 4.69
N ILE A 380 -18.24 0.75 3.97
CA ILE A 380 -18.42 0.66 2.52
C ILE A 380 -19.90 0.52 2.12
N TRP A 381 -20.71 -0.16 2.93
CA TRP A 381 -22.15 -0.33 2.67
C TRP A 381 -22.94 0.94 2.93
N VAL A 382 -22.54 1.72 3.94
CA VAL A 382 -23.12 3.04 4.20
C VAL A 382 -22.79 3.99 3.05
N ILE A 383 -21.56 3.96 2.55
CA ILE A 383 -21.13 4.77 1.39
C ILE A 383 -21.97 4.40 0.16
N ILE A 384 -22.11 3.10 -0.15
CA ILE A 384 -22.97 2.63 -1.25
C ILE A 384 -24.40 3.13 -1.08
N PHE A 385 -24.99 2.97 0.11
CA PHE A 385 -26.35 3.43 0.40
C PHE A 385 -26.50 4.94 0.17
N LEU A 386 -25.56 5.74 0.66
CA LEU A 386 -25.59 7.19 0.50
C LEU A 386 -25.46 7.59 -0.98
N ILE A 387 -24.56 6.96 -1.75
CA ILE A 387 -24.44 7.24 -3.19
C ILE A 387 -25.76 6.93 -3.90
N VAL A 388 -26.40 5.79 -3.60
CA VAL A 388 -27.73 5.45 -4.14
C VAL A 388 -28.76 6.51 -3.78
N ALA A 389 -28.82 6.93 -2.51
CA ALA A 389 -29.82 7.85 -1.98
C ALA A 389 -29.83 9.22 -2.70
N PHE A 390 -28.67 9.68 -3.19
CA PHE A 390 -28.53 10.98 -3.85
C PHE A 390 -28.40 10.90 -5.38
N SER A 391 -28.11 9.75 -5.98
CA SER A 391 -27.79 9.65 -7.42
C SER A 391 -28.97 9.27 -8.33
N TRP A 392 -30.06 8.74 -7.78
CA TRP A 392 -31.22 8.24 -8.55
C TRP A 392 -32.07 9.30 -9.28
N PRO A 393 -32.17 10.59 -8.86
CA PRO A 393 -33.11 11.53 -9.48
C PRO A 393 -32.85 11.78 -10.97
N GLY A 394 -31.58 11.82 -11.40
CA GLY A 394 -31.22 12.01 -12.81
C GLY A 394 -31.81 10.90 -13.71
N ILE A 395 -31.75 9.65 -13.25
CA ILE A 395 -32.37 8.52 -13.94
C ILE A 395 -33.89 8.66 -13.95
N ALA A 396 -34.49 9.05 -12.83
CA ALA A 396 -35.94 9.23 -12.73
C ALA A 396 -36.48 10.29 -13.68
N PHE A 397 -35.76 11.38 -13.94
CA PHE A 397 -36.21 12.41 -14.89
C PHE A 397 -36.31 11.86 -16.32
N VAL A 398 -35.32 11.07 -16.75
CA VAL A 398 -35.29 10.51 -18.11
C VAL A 398 -36.34 9.43 -18.27
N THR A 399 -36.43 8.49 -17.33
CA THR A 399 -37.42 7.41 -17.40
C THR A 399 -38.85 7.91 -17.26
N ARG A 400 -39.07 8.99 -16.50
CA ARG A 400 -40.34 9.73 -16.47
C ARG A 400 -40.71 10.28 -17.84
N SER A 401 -39.78 10.94 -18.53
CA SER A 401 -40.02 11.45 -19.90
C SER A 401 -40.37 10.33 -20.87
N MET A 402 -39.65 9.21 -20.80
CA MET A 402 -39.94 8.02 -21.62
C MET A 402 -41.31 7.42 -21.28
N ALA A 403 -41.65 7.31 -20.00
CA ALA A 403 -42.94 6.79 -19.55
C ALA A 403 -44.11 7.64 -20.04
N PHE A 404 -43.96 8.98 -20.04
CA PHE A 404 -44.96 9.88 -20.64
C PHE A 404 -45.16 9.63 -22.13
N GLN A 405 -44.07 9.47 -22.88
CA GLN A 405 -44.14 9.20 -24.32
C GLN A 405 -44.81 7.85 -24.59
N ILE A 406 -44.36 6.80 -23.90
CA ILE A 406 -44.88 5.43 -24.05
C ILE A 406 -46.35 5.33 -23.65
N LYS A 407 -46.78 6.05 -22.61
CA LYS A 407 -48.17 6.05 -22.14
C LYS A 407 -49.14 6.54 -23.22
N SER A 408 -48.70 7.45 -24.09
CA SER A 408 -49.51 8.00 -25.20
C SER A 408 -49.48 7.14 -26.46
N GLU A 409 -48.87 5.96 -26.43
CA GLU A 409 -48.84 5.06 -27.58
C GLU A 409 -50.17 4.30 -27.76
N PRO A 410 -50.67 4.12 -29.00
CA PRO A 410 -51.99 3.53 -29.26
C PRO A 410 -52.22 2.13 -28.66
N TYR A 411 -51.17 1.29 -28.58
CA TYR A 411 -51.30 -0.05 -27.99
C TYR A 411 -51.42 -0.01 -26.46
N VAL A 412 -50.88 1.02 -25.79
CA VAL A 412 -51.06 1.22 -24.34
C VAL A 412 -52.46 1.74 -24.07
N GLU A 413 -52.95 2.69 -24.87
CA GLU A 413 -54.32 3.17 -24.78
C GLU A 413 -55.35 2.05 -25.01
N ALA A 414 -55.12 1.18 -26.00
CA ALA A 414 -55.96 0.01 -26.24
C ALA A 414 -55.94 -0.98 -25.06
N ALA A 415 -54.79 -1.18 -24.42
CA ALA A 415 -54.69 -2.05 -23.24
C ALA A 415 -55.45 -1.47 -22.04
N ILE A 416 -55.38 -0.15 -21.83
CA ILE A 416 -56.17 0.57 -20.81
C ILE A 416 -57.66 0.42 -21.10
N ALA A 417 -58.10 0.66 -22.34
CA ALA A 417 -59.50 0.52 -22.75
C ALA A 417 -60.02 -0.91 -22.58
N SER A 418 -59.12 -1.91 -22.68
CA SER A 418 -59.43 -3.33 -22.44
C SER A 418 -59.45 -3.72 -20.95
N GLY A 419 -59.30 -2.76 -20.02
CA GLY A 419 -59.38 -2.98 -18.58
C GLY A 419 -58.07 -3.46 -17.93
N ALA A 420 -56.90 -3.25 -18.56
CA ALA A 420 -55.62 -3.54 -17.93
C ALA A 420 -55.39 -2.63 -16.70
N GLY A 421 -55.10 -3.23 -15.54
CA GLY A 421 -54.79 -2.47 -14.33
C GLY A 421 -53.41 -1.78 -14.37
N THR A 422 -53.23 -0.75 -13.54
CA THR A 422 -51.99 0.07 -13.45
C THR A 422 -50.72 -0.76 -13.35
N VAL A 423 -50.67 -1.74 -12.45
CA VAL A 423 -49.47 -2.59 -12.26
C VAL A 423 -49.14 -3.37 -13.53
N ARG A 424 -50.18 -3.85 -14.23
CA ARG A 424 -50.03 -4.57 -15.49
C ARG A 424 -49.48 -3.65 -16.57
N ILE A 425 -49.96 -2.41 -16.66
CA ILE A 425 -49.47 -1.42 -17.63
C ILE A 425 -48.01 -1.06 -17.36
N VAL A 426 -47.69 -0.73 -16.11
CA VAL A 426 -46.33 -0.37 -15.70
C VAL A 426 -45.33 -1.50 -15.98
N LEU A 427 -45.62 -2.73 -15.54
CA LEU A 427 -44.67 -3.84 -15.63
C LEU A 427 -44.59 -4.50 -17.00
N LEU A 428 -45.68 -4.53 -17.78
CA LEU A 428 -45.71 -5.25 -19.06
C LEU A 428 -45.64 -4.33 -20.29
N TYR A 429 -45.96 -3.05 -20.16
CA TYR A 429 -45.99 -2.13 -21.30
C TYR A 429 -44.91 -1.04 -21.19
N LEU A 430 -44.78 -0.38 -20.03
CA LEU A 430 -43.82 0.72 -19.86
C LEU A 430 -42.41 0.21 -19.52
N ALA A 431 -42.25 -0.54 -18.43
CA ALA A 431 -40.94 -0.98 -17.96
C ALA A 431 -40.14 -1.73 -19.02
N PRO A 432 -40.71 -2.68 -19.81
CA PRO A 432 -39.96 -3.41 -20.83
C PRO A 432 -39.39 -2.53 -21.94
N GLN A 433 -39.99 -1.36 -22.19
CA GLN A 433 -39.50 -0.41 -23.19
C GLN A 433 -38.45 0.54 -22.66
N VAL A 434 -38.39 0.73 -21.35
CA VAL A 434 -37.34 1.52 -20.69
C VAL A 434 -36.12 0.67 -20.37
N LEU A 435 -36.26 -0.67 -20.28
CA LEU A 435 -35.16 -1.61 -20.03
C LEU A 435 -33.89 -1.36 -20.87
N PRO A 436 -33.97 -1.06 -22.19
CA PRO A 436 -32.79 -0.76 -22.96
C PRO A 436 -31.97 0.42 -22.43
N TYR A 437 -32.64 1.54 -22.12
CA TYR A 437 -32.03 2.69 -21.49
C TYR A 437 -31.46 2.33 -20.11
N MET A 438 -32.18 1.53 -19.32
CA MET A 438 -31.70 1.09 -18.00
C MET A 438 -30.35 0.37 -18.09
N PHE A 439 -30.16 -0.55 -19.04
CA PHE A 439 -28.88 -1.25 -19.18
C PHE A 439 -27.73 -0.32 -19.56
N ALA A 440 -27.96 0.60 -20.49
CA ALA A 440 -26.95 1.59 -20.87
C ALA A 440 -26.63 2.52 -19.69
N SER A 441 -27.65 3.04 -19.00
CA SER A 441 -27.48 3.89 -17.82
C SER A 441 -26.77 3.17 -16.67
N MET A 442 -26.99 1.87 -16.46
CA MET A 442 -26.28 1.11 -15.44
C MET A 442 -24.78 1.16 -15.69
N ALA A 443 -24.34 0.85 -16.90
CA ALA A 443 -22.92 0.93 -17.26
C ALA A 443 -22.38 2.36 -17.12
N LEU A 444 -23.09 3.36 -17.64
CA LEU A 444 -22.66 4.76 -17.57
C LEU A 444 -22.64 5.34 -16.14
N SER A 445 -23.35 4.73 -15.18
CA SER A 445 -23.35 5.18 -13.79
C SER A 445 -22.16 4.66 -12.98
N VAL A 446 -21.55 3.55 -13.40
CA VAL A 446 -20.45 2.89 -12.67
C VAL A 446 -19.27 3.82 -12.39
N PRO A 447 -18.75 4.59 -13.36
CA PRO A 447 -17.62 5.50 -13.12
C PRO A 447 -17.92 6.53 -12.02
N GLY A 448 -19.14 7.09 -12.01
CA GLY A 448 -19.55 8.08 -11.02
C GLY A 448 -19.56 7.50 -9.60
N ALA A 449 -20.07 6.28 -9.43
CA ALA A 449 -20.08 5.59 -8.14
C ALA A 449 -18.65 5.29 -7.63
N VAL A 450 -17.76 4.80 -8.51
CA VAL A 450 -16.36 4.52 -8.16
C VAL A 450 -15.60 5.79 -7.79
N ILE A 451 -15.79 6.88 -8.54
CA ILE A 451 -15.17 8.18 -8.23
C ILE A 451 -15.69 8.73 -6.91
N ALA A 452 -16.99 8.58 -6.62
CA ALA A 452 -17.56 9.06 -5.36
C ALA A 452 -16.97 8.33 -4.14
N GLU A 453 -16.86 7.01 -4.19
CA GLU A 453 -16.20 6.24 -3.11
C GLU A 453 -14.71 6.57 -3.03
N ALA A 454 -14.00 6.60 -4.15
CA ALA A 454 -12.57 6.93 -4.15
C ALA A 454 -12.31 8.33 -3.59
N SER A 455 -13.21 9.29 -3.84
CA SER A 455 -13.12 10.65 -3.29
C SER A 455 -13.31 10.67 -1.77
N LEU A 456 -14.28 9.92 -1.24
CA LEU A 456 -14.47 9.81 0.22
C LEU A 456 -13.30 9.10 0.88
N SER A 457 -12.83 7.99 0.31
CA SER A 457 -11.68 7.23 0.80
C SER A 457 -10.38 8.04 0.74
N PHE A 458 -10.20 8.86 -0.30
CA PHE A 458 -9.09 9.81 -0.41
C PHE A 458 -9.14 10.90 0.68
N LEU A 459 -10.33 11.34 1.08
CA LEU A 459 -10.52 12.27 2.20
C LEU A 459 -10.46 11.57 3.57
N ASN A 460 -10.06 10.30 3.62
CA ASN A 460 -10.04 9.46 4.82
C ASN A 460 -11.42 9.26 5.48
N LEU A 461 -12.49 9.33 4.69
CA LEU A 461 -13.88 9.08 5.10
C LEU A 461 -14.42 7.75 4.55
N GLY A 462 -13.55 6.96 3.93
CA GLY A 462 -13.81 5.60 3.46
C GLY A 462 -13.91 4.58 4.59
N ASP A 463 -14.15 3.33 4.21
CA ASP A 463 -14.10 2.21 5.16
C ASP A 463 -12.66 2.04 5.69
N PRO A 464 -12.44 2.08 7.03
CA PRO A 464 -11.10 2.03 7.61
C PRO A 464 -10.47 0.64 7.55
N ASP A 465 -11.27 -0.41 7.41
CA ASP A 465 -10.80 -1.81 7.46
C ASP A 465 -10.50 -2.37 6.06
N LEU A 466 -10.89 -1.65 5.01
CA LEU A 466 -10.75 -2.09 3.63
C LEU A 466 -9.68 -1.32 2.88
N VAL A 467 -8.82 -2.07 2.19
CA VAL A 467 -7.87 -1.48 1.23
C VAL A 467 -8.62 -1.14 -0.05
N THR A 468 -8.96 0.13 -0.23
CA THR A 468 -9.54 0.67 -1.48
C THR A 468 -8.52 1.53 -2.22
N TRP A 469 -8.71 1.74 -3.52
CA TRP A 469 -7.81 2.59 -4.31
C TRP A 469 -7.81 4.04 -3.82
N GLY A 470 -8.95 4.55 -3.36
CA GLY A 470 -9.02 5.87 -2.71
C GLY A 470 -8.22 5.91 -1.40
N LYS A 471 -8.24 4.83 -0.61
CA LYS A 471 -7.44 4.73 0.63
C LYS A 471 -5.94 4.70 0.34
N ILE A 472 -5.50 3.96 -0.67
CA ILE A 472 -4.09 3.96 -1.11
C ILE A 472 -3.65 5.38 -1.53
N LEU A 473 -4.52 6.11 -2.24
CA LEU A 473 -4.24 7.51 -2.61
C LEU A 473 -4.20 8.44 -1.40
N PHE A 474 -5.04 8.24 -0.39
CA PHE A 474 -4.99 8.99 0.87
C PHE A 474 -3.63 8.79 1.56
N GLU A 475 -3.19 7.53 1.73
CA GLU A 475 -1.92 7.22 2.38
C GLU A 475 -0.73 7.80 1.59
N ALA A 476 -0.82 7.78 0.25
CA ALA A 476 0.17 8.43 -0.61
C ALA A 476 0.19 9.96 -0.40
N GLN A 477 -0.97 10.60 -0.24
CA GLN A 477 -1.06 12.03 0.04
C GLN A 477 -0.48 12.37 1.41
N ASP A 478 -0.83 11.61 2.44
CA ASP A 478 -0.38 11.81 3.83
C ASP A 478 1.14 11.69 3.96
N ALA A 479 1.73 10.70 3.26
CA ALA A 479 3.18 10.52 3.19
C ALA A 479 3.91 11.49 2.23
N GLY A 480 3.19 12.42 1.60
CA GLY A 480 3.78 13.36 0.64
C GLY A 480 4.39 12.69 -0.59
N ALA A 481 3.85 11.55 -1.02
CA ALA A 481 4.39 10.71 -2.11
C ALA A 481 4.62 11.50 -3.41
N ALA A 482 3.68 12.38 -3.77
CA ALA A 482 3.80 13.21 -4.96
C ALA A 482 4.97 14.20 -4.88
N LEU A 483 5.22 14.79 -3.72
CA LEU A 483 6.32 15.76 -3.50
C LEU A 483 7.68 15.06 -3.49
N ASN A 484 7.74 13.83 -2.98
CA ASN A 484 8.96 13.02 -2.89
C ASN A 484 9.26 12.21 -4.18
N GLY A 485 8.40 12.29 -5.20
CA GLY A 485 8.58 11.59 -6.47
C GLY A 485 8.26 10.09 -6.42
N TYR A 486 7.49 9.63 -5.43
CA TYR A 486 7.02 8.24 -5.30
C TYR A 486 5.82 7.97 -6.22
N TRP A 487 6.04 8.15 -7.52
CA TRP A 487 5.00 8.08 -8.55
C TRP A 487 4.27 6.74 -8.59
N TRP A 488 4.95 5.65 -8.22
CA TRP A 488 4.41 4.29 -8.19
C TRP A 488 3.32 4.10 -7.14
N TRP A 489 3.23 4.99 -6.15
CA TRP A 489 2.17 4.98 -5.15
C TRP A 489 0.92 5.74 -5.62
N VAL A 490 1.08 6.76 -6.46
CA VAL A 490 0.00 7.66 -6.88
C VAL A 490 -0.60 7.26 -8.23
N ILE A 491 0.23 7.01 -9.24
CA ILE A 491 -0.22 6.81 -10.62
C ILE A 491 -1.02 5.50 -10.78
N PRO A 492 -0.58 4.34 -10.25
CA PRO A 492 -1.30 3.08 -10.45
C PRO A 492 -2.76 3.08 -9.94
N PRO A 493 -3.09 3.50 -8.69
CA PRO A 493 -4.49 3.54 -8.26
C PRO A 493 -5.32 4.56 -9.05
N GLY A 494 -4.74 5.71 -9.43
CA GLY A 494 -5.42 6.68 -10.30
C GLY A 494 -5.72 6.12 -11.69
N LEU A 495 -4.78 5.41 -12.30
CA LEU A 495 -4.96 4.76 -13.59
C LEU A 495 -5.98 3.62 -13.50
N ALA A 496 -6.02 2.87 -12.40
CA ALA A 496 -7.01 1.81 -12.18
C ALA A 496 -8.44 2.38 -12.14
N ILE A 497 -8.65 3.51 -11.44
CA ILE A 497 -9.94 4.23 -11.45
C ILE A 497 -10.31 4.66 -12.88
N ALA A 498 -9.35 5.22 -13.63
CA ALA A 498 -9.57 5.64 -15.02
C ALA A 498 -9.92 4.46 -15.94
N VAL A 499 -9.25 3.31 -15.79
CA VAL A 499 -9.52 2.09 -16.56
C VAL A 499 -10.91 1.55 -16.27
N VAL A 500 -11.35 1.51 -15.01
CA VAL A 500 -12.74 1.15 -14.67
C VAL A 500 -13.71 2.13 -15.32
N GLY A 501 -13.44 3.43 -15.22
CA GLY A 501 -14.25 4.45 -15.88
C GLY A 501 -14.41 4.22 -17.38
N MET A 502 -13.29 4.06 -18.09
CA MET A 502 -13.26 3.81 -19.53
C MET A 502 -13.99 2.51 -19.91
N THR A 503 -13.77 1.43 -19.15
CA THR A 503 -14.41 0.12 -19.35
C THR A 503 -15.93 0.28 -19.44
N PHE A 504 -16.52 0.91 -18.44
CA PHE A 504 -17.97 1.01 -18.34
C PHE A 504 -18.57 2.11 -19.22
N VAL A 505 -17.83 3.18 -19.51
CA VAL A 505 -18.24 4.17 -20.52
C VAL A 505 -18.31 3.53 -21.91
N PHE A 506 -17.29 2.74 -22.28
CA PHE A 506 -17.26 2.05 -23.57
C PHE A 506 -18.38 1.02 -23.69
N ILE A 507 -18.64 0.26 -22.64
CA ILE A 507 -19.77 -0.68 -22.60
C ILE A 507 -21.09 0.08 -22.73
N GLY A 508 -21.30 1.12 -21.92
CA GLY A 508 -22.54 1.91 -21.89
C GLY A 508 -22.85 2.58 -23.23
N ASN A 509 -21.86 3.21 -23.86
CA ASN A 509 -22.03 3.86 -25.16
C ASN A 509 -22.36 2.86 -26.27
N ALA A 510 -21.73 1.68 -26.26
CA ALA A 510 -22.05 0.62 -27.22
C ALA A 510 -23.48 0.08 -27.01
N LEU A 511 -23.90 -0.11 -25.75
CA LEU A 511 -25.27 -0.48 -25.41
C LEU A 511 -26.27 0.57 -25.93
N ASP A 512 -26.05 1.84 -25.64
CA ASP A 512 -26.96 2.92 -26.06
C ASP A 512 -27.07 3.01 -27.60
N ALA A 513 -25.96 2.86 -28.32
CA ALA A 513 -25.95 2.91 -29.78
C ALA A 513 -26.78 1.79 -30.46
N ILE A 514 -26.83 0.60 -29.86
CA ILE A 514 -27.63 -0.54 -30.36
C ILE A 514 -29.11 -0.32 -30.05
N LEU A 515 -29.37 0.21 -28.86
CA LEU A 515 -30.71 0.30 -28.29
C LEU A 515 -31.46 1.55 -28.76
N ASN A 516 -30.75 2.59 -29.21
CA ASN A 516 -31.29 3.79 -29.85
C ASN A 516 -30.93 3.86 -31.36
N PRO A 517 -31.73 3.26 -32.26
CA PRO A 517 -31.42 3.21 -33.70
C PRO A 517 -31.43 4.58 -34.41
N LYS A 518 -31.90 5.65 -33.76
CA LYS A 518 -31.83 7.03 -34.29
C LYS A 518 -30.40 7.60 -34.34
N LEU A 519 -29.45 6.96 -33.65
CA LEU A 519 -28.03 7.34 -33.65
C LEU A 519 -27.22 6.68 -34.80
N LYS A 520 -27.84 5.81 -35.61
CA LYS A 520 -27.24 5.26 -36.84
C LYS A 520 -27.32 6.32 -37.94
N ARG A 521 -26.28 7.14 -38.09
CA ARG A 521 -26.07 7.98 -39.28
C ARG A 521 -24.76 7.62 -39.96
#